data_AF-A0A938DAY6-F1
#
_entry.id   AF-A0A938DAY6-F1
#
_cell.length_a   1.000
_cell.length_b   1.000
_cell.length_c   1.000
_cell.angle_alpha   90.00
_cell.angle_beta   90.00
_cell.angle_gamma   90.00
#
_symmetry.space_group_name_H-M   'P 1'
#
loop_
_entity.id
_entity.type
_entity.pdbx_description
1 polymer ?
#
loop_
_entity_poly.entity_id
_entity_poly.type
_entity_poly.pdbx_seq_one_letter_code
_entity_poly.pdbx_strand_id
1 'polypeptide(L)'
;MASIREALDMRKLLGIAALAVAALAVAVAPASAQDKRVRMQMQSNFASSLALLGPNANFTVEQIRRLSNGSVDIKFFEPGALVPPGQAFDAVSTGALDAAWATPGFWTGKDIAFAVFATVPFGPGLG
;
A
#
# COMPACT_ATOMS: atom_id res chain seq x y z
N MET A 1 -41.78 -53.82 -10.97
CA MET A 1 -41.79 -52.51 -10.26
C MET A 1 -40.61 -52.27 -9.33
N ALA A 2 -39.92 -53.31 -8.80
CA ALA A 2 -38.76 -53.15 -7.89
C ALA A 2 -37.51 -52.53 -8.56
N SER A 3 -37.18 -52.93 -9.80
CA SER A 3 -35.98 -52.47 -10.54
C SER A 3 -35.96 -50.96 -10.86
N ILE A 4 -37.14 -50.35 -11.06
CA ILE A 4 -37.25 -48.90 -11.32
C ILE A 4 -36.97 -48.08 -10.03
N ARG A 5 -37.28 -48.64 -8.86
CA ARG A 5 -37.07 -47.98 -7.56
C ARG A 5 -35.58 -47.98 -7.18
N GLU A 6 -34.87 -49.08 -7.40
CA GLU A 6 -33.41 -49.16 -7.21
C GLU A 6 -32.63 -48.20 -8.11
N ALA A 7 -33.01 -48.11 -9.39
CA ALA A 7 -32.40 -47.18 -10.33
C ALA A 7 -32.62 -45.70 -9.94
N LEU A 8 -33.74 -45.41 -9.28
CA LEU A 8 -34.06 -44.07 -8.78
C LEU A 8 -33.24 -43.71 -7.54
N ASP A 9 -33.00 -44.67 -6.63
CA ASP A 9 -32.16 -44.46 -5.44
C ASP A 9 -30.68 -44.31 -5.78
N MET A 10 -30.16 -45.07 -6.75
CA MET A 10 -28.77 -44.94 -7.22
C MET A 10 -28.50 -43.54 -7.80
N ARG A 11 -29.45 -42.98 -8.54
CA ARG A 11 -29.36 -41.62 -9.09
C ARG A 11 -29.37 -40.54 -8.01
N LYS A 12 -30.14 -40.74 -6.93
CA LYS A 12 -30.15 -39.83 -5.77
C LYS A 12 -28.84 -39.90 -5.00
N LEU A 13 -28.29 -41.10 -4.79
CA LEU A 13 -26.99 -41.31 -4.15
C LEU A 13 -25.86 -40.67 -4.95
N LEU A 14 -25.85 -40.83 -6.28
CA LEU A 14 -24.92 -40.16 -7.18
C LEU A 14 -25.06 -38.63 -7.14
N GLY A 15 -26.29 -38.12 -7.07
CA GLY A 15 -26.55 -36.69 -6.92
C GLY A 15 -26.03 -36.11 -5.61
N ILE A 16 -26.22 -36.81 -4.49
CA ILE A 16 -25.74 -36.39 -3.16
C ILE A 16 -24.20 -36.42 -3.11
N ALA A 17 -23.57 -37.45 -3.69
CA ALA A 17 -22.12 -37.55 -3.77
C ALA A 17 -21.52 -36.41 -4.60
N ALA A 18 -22.14 -36.06 -5.73
CA ALA A 18 -21.69 -34.94 -6.56
C ALA A 18 -21.81 -33.58 -5.83
N LEU A 19 -22.88 -33.37 -5.06
CA LEU A 19 -23.03 -32.18 -4.23
C LEU A 19 -22.00 -32.12 -3.09
N ALA A 20 -21.68 -33.25 -2.46
CA ALA A 20 -20.67 -33.31 -1.41
C ALA A 20 -19.26 -32.98 -1.93
N VAL A 21 -18.90 -33.48 -3.12
CA VAL A 21 -17.62 -33.18 -3.77
C VAL A 21 -17.54 -31.70 -4.18
N ALA A 22 -18.63 -31.14 -4.72
CA ALA A 22 -18.68 -29.71 -5.05
C ALA A 22 -18.58 -28.82 -3.80
N ALA A 23 -19.25 -29.18 -2.70
CA ALA A 23 -19.17 -28.46 -1.44
C ALA A 23 -17.76 -28.51 -0.83
N LEU A 24 -17.09 -29.66 -0.93
CA LEU A 24 -15.71 -29.80 -0.46
C LEU A 24 -14.75 -28.94 -1.31
N ALA A 25 -14.93 -28.90 -2.64
CA ALA A 25 -14.10 -28.08 -3.53
C ALA A 25 -14.20 -26.56 -3.24
N VAL A 26 -15.36 -26.08 -2.77
CA VAL A 26 -15.54 -24.69 -2.33
C VAL A 26 -14.90 -24.44 -0.95
N ALA A 27 -14.90 -25.45 -0.07
CA ALA A 27 -14.32 -25.33 1.27
C ALA A 27 -12.78 -25.38 1.29
N VAL A 28 -12.15 -26.01 0.28
CA VAL A 28 -10.67 -26.04 0.14
C VAL A 28 -10.16 -25.03 -0.90
N ALA A 29 -11.04 -24.21 -1.48
CA ALA A 29 -10.59 -23.12 -2.33
C ALA A 29 -9.69 -22.20 -1.48
N PRO A 30 -8.45 -21.90 -1.90
CA PRO A 30 -7.62 -20.97 -1.17
C PRO A 30 -8.40 -19.66 -1.09
N ALA A 31 -8.69 -19.22 0.14
CA ALA A 31 -9.20 -17.89 0.36
C ALA A 31 -8.18 -16.94 -0.25
N SER A 32 -8.47 -16.41 -1.44
CA SER A 32 -7.70 -15.30 -1.98
C SER A 32 -8.00 -14.15 -1.04
N ALA A 33 -7.10 -13.93 -0.08
CA ALA A 33 -6.98 -12.64 0.55
C ALA A 33 -6.90 -11.66 -0.63
N GLN A 34 -7.96 -10.88 -0.82
CA GLN A 34 -7.94 -9.74 -1.72
C GLN A 34 -6.95 -8.79 -1.09
N ASP A 35 -5.65 -8.97 -1.39
CA ASP A 35 -4.61 -8.02 -1.01
C ASP A 35 -5.03 -6.69 -1.61
N LYS A 36 -5.62 -5.85 -0.77
CA LYS A 36 -6.19 -4.58 -1.19
C LYS A 36 -5.02 -3.74 -1.67
N ARG A 37 -4.89 -3.63 -2.99
CA ARG A 37 -3.81 -2.84 -3.59
C ARG A 37 -3.94 -1.40 -3.12
N VAL A 38 -2.93 -0.93 -2.39
CA VAL A 38 -2.83 0.44 -1.91
C VAL A 38 -2.08 1.23 -2.98
N ARG A 39 -2.70 2.32 -3.46
CA ARG A 39 -2.07 3.26 -4.38
C ARG A 39 -1.97 4.60 -3.69
N MET A 40 -0.77 5.15 -3.60
CA MET A 40 -0.50 6.43 -2.96
C MET A 40 0.16 7.39 -3.93
N GLN A 41 -0.15 8.67 -3.81
CA GLN A 41 0.54 9.77 -4.48
C GLN A 41 1.52 10.41 -3.51
N MET A 42 2.78 10.50 -3.91
CA MET A 42 3.83 11.14 -3.12
C MET A 42 4.48 12.26 -3.91
N GLN A 43 4.37 13.49 -3.41
CA GLN A 43 5.14 14.62 -3.95
C GLN A 43 6.44 14.80 -3.17
N SER A 44 7.54 15.04 -3.89
CA SER A 44 8.81 15.41 -3.27
C SER A 44 8.99 16.91 -3.14
N ASN A 45 9.63 17.37 -2.06
CA ASN A 45 10.13 18.74 -1.95
C ASN A 45 11.50 18.92 -2.62
N PHE A 46 12.14 17.82 -3.02
CA PHE A 46 13.45 17.77 -3.64
C PHE A 46 13.35 17.21 -5.06
N ALA A 47 14.06 17.79 -6.02
CA ALA A 47 14.09 17.26 -7.38
C ALA A 47 14.65 15.82 -7.37
N SER A 48 14.13 14.94 -8.23
CA SER A 48 14.65 13.57 -8.33
C SER A 48 16.14 13.51 -8.73
N SER A 49 16.64 14.57 -9.38
CA SER A 49 18.04 14.75 -9.75
C SER A 49 18.93 15.28 -8.63
N LEU A 50 18.37 15.76 -7.51
CA LEU A 50 19.16 16.30 -6.40
C LEU A 50 19.95 15.17 -5.75
N ALA A 51 21.27 15.30 -5.73
CA ALA A 51 22.17 14.32 -5.17
C ALA A 51 21.75 13.92 -3.74
N LEU A 52 21.86 12.62 -3.44
CA LEU A 52 21.39 11.96 -2.21
C LEU A 52 19.86 11.96 -2.06
N LEU A 53 19.20 13.12 -2.00
CA LEU A 53 17.79 13.22 -1.62
C LEU A 53 16.83 12.68 -2.70
N GLY A 54 17.07 12.98 -3.97
CA GLY A 54 16.25 12.50 -5.08
C GLY A 54 16.37 11.00 -5.30
N PRO A 55 17.59 10.44 -5.45
CA PRO A 55 17.80 9.00 -5.57
C PRO A 55 17.23 8.20 -4.39
N ASN A 56 17.35 8.71 -3.16
CA ASN A 56 16.79 8.03 -1.98
C ASN A 56 15.26 8.01 -1.97
N ALA A 57 14.59 9.03 -2.52
CA ALA A 57 13.14 9.02 -2.66
C ALA A 57 12.68 7.89 -3.60
N ASN A 58 13.31 7.79 -4.78
CA ASN A 58 13.03 6.73 -5.75
C ASN A 58 13.37 5.34 -5.22
N PHE A 59 14.52 5.22 -4.53
CA PHE A 59 14.91 3.99 -3.86
C PHE A 59 13.87 3.55 -2.84
N THR A 60 13.35 4.47 -2.03
CA THR A 60 12.31 4.19 -1.03
C THR A 60 11.03 3.68 -1.68
N VAL A 61 10.57 4.33 -2.76
CA VAL A 61 9.40 3.89 -3.55
C VAL A 61 9.60 2.47 -4.07
N GLU A 62 10.77 2.18 -4.64
CA GLU A 62 11.09 0.86 -5.17
C GLU A 62 11.18 -0.21 -4.07
N GLN A 63 11.79 0.10 -2.92
CA GLN A 63 11.83 -0.82 -1.79
C GLN A 63 10.44 -1.14 -1.26
N ILE A 64 9.55 -0.15 -1.15
CA ILE A 64 8.16 -0.36 -0.71
C ILE A 64 7.44 -1.29 -1.69
N ARG A 65 7.57 -1.03 -2.99
CA ARG A 65 6.98 -1.88 -4.03
C ARG A 65 7.51 -3.32 -3.95
N ARG A 66 8.81 -3.50 -3.78
CA ARG A 66 9.46 -4.81 -3.69
C ARG A 66 9.05 -5.57 -2.44
N LEU A 67 9.12 -4.94 -1.27
CA LEU A 67 8.81 -5.57 0.02
C LEU A 67 7.32 -5.91 0.17
N SER A 68 6.45 -5.12 -0.48
CA SER A 68 5.01 -5.37 -0.50
C SER A 68 4.56 -6.34 -1.60
N ASN A 69 5.49 -6.90 -2.38
CA ASN A 69 5.18 -7.71 -3.58
C ASN A 69 4.21 -7.00 -4.55
N GLY A 70 4.34 -5.67 -4.68
CA GLY A 70 3.50 -4.82 -5.51
C GLY A 70 2.10 -4.55 -4.98
N SER A 71 1.77 -4.95 -3.75
CA SER A 71 0.49 -4.60 -3.11
C SER A 71 0.43 -3.13 -2.68
N VAL A 72 1.58 -2.47 -2.47
CA VAL A 72 1.68 -1.02 -2.25
C VAL A 72 2.43 -0.39 -3.43
N ASP A 73 1.78 0.55 -4.10
CA ASP A 73 2.33 1.25 -5.26
C ASP A 73 2.29 2.77 -5.02
N ILE A 74 3.46 3.40 -5.05
CA ILE A 74 3.61 4.84 -4.80
C ILE A 74 3.97 5.52 -6.12
N LYS A 75 3.12 6.44 -6.57
CA LYS A 75 3.43 7.31 -7.69
C LYS A 75 4.20 8.53 -7.18
N PHE A 76 5.46 8.64 -7.59
CA PHE A 76 6.31 9.80 -7.30
C PHE A 76 5.97 10.99 -8.21
N PHE A 77 5.96 12.19 -7.62
CA PHE A 77 5.78 13.45 -8.31
C PHE A 77 6.93 14.41 -7.98
N GLU A 78 7.44 15.09 -9.01
CA GLU A 78 8.45 16.14 -8.87
C GLU A 78 7.95 17.32 -8.01
N PRO A 79 8.88 18.13 -7.45
CA PRO A 79 8.51 19.31 -6.68
C PRO A 79 7.56 20.23 -7.43
N GLY A 80 6.46 20.59 -6.77
CA GLY A 80 5.47 21.52 -7.31
C GLY A 80 4.47 20.92 -8.29
N ALA A 81 4.52 19.62 -8.59
CA ALA A 81 3.64 19.01 -9.59
C ALA A 81 2.18 18.88 -9.15
N LEU A 82 1.91 18.78 -7.84
CA LEU A 82 0.56 18.66 -7.27
C LEU A 82 0.21 19.86 -6.38
N VAL A 83 1.14 20.26 -5.51
CA VAL A 83 1.01 21.44 -4.62
C VAL A 83 2.33 22.20 -4.54
N PRO A 84 2.35 23.49 -4.19
CA PRO A 84 3.59 24.20 -3.91
C PRO A 84 4.45 23.46 -2.87
N PRO A 85 5.79 23.31 -3.04
CA PRO A 85 6.61 22.50 -2.14
C PRO A 85 6.51 22.88 -0.65
N GLY A 86 6.35 24.18 -0.34
CA GLY A 86 6.16 24.65 1.04
C GLY A 86 4.85 24.18 1.70
N GLN A 87 3.87 23.74 0.92
CA GLN A 87 2.53 23.33 1.38
C GLN A 87 2.36 21.80 1.48
N ALA A 88 3.40 21.01 1.22
CA ALA A 88 3.30 19.56 1.20
C ALA A 88 2.74 18.96 2.51
N PHE A 89 3.12 19.50 3.68
CA PHE A 89 2.57 19.07 4.96
C PHE A 89 1.07 19.34 5.10
N ASP A 90 0.59 20.52 4.70
CA ASP A 90 -0.82 20.87 4.79
C ASP A 90 -1.66 20.01 3.84
N ALA A 91 -1.10 19.68 2.67
CA ALA A 91 -1.75 18.78 1.72
C ALA A 91 -1.82 17.34 2.26
N VAL A 92 -0.79 16.86 2.95
CA VAL A 92 -0.84 15.53 3.60
C VAL A 92 -1.81 15.53 4.79
N SER A 93 -1.79 16.57 5.63
CA SER A 93 -2.63 16.64 6.82
C SER A 93 -4.12 16.68 6.51
N THR A 94 -4.49 17.21 5.34
CA THR A 94 -5.87 17.26 4.84
C THR A 94 -6.26 16.05 3.98
N GLY A 95 -5.31 15.16 3.66
CA GLY A 95 -5.52 14.01 2.78
C GLY A 95 -5.60 14.36 1.29
N ALA A 96 -5.22 15.58 0.90
CA ALA A 96 -5.10 15.97 -0.51
C ALA A 96 -3.89 15.30 -1.19
N LEU A 97 -2.85 14.99 -0.40
CA LEU A 97 -1.71 14.15 -0.77
C LEU A 97 -1.63 12.97 0.19
N ASP A 98 -1.32 11.77 -0.32
CA ASP A 98 -1.15 10.60 0.54
C ASP A 98 0.18 10.63 1.31
N ALA A 99 1.22 11.19 0.69
CA ALA A 99 2.56 11.31 1.28
C ALA A 99 3.37 12.48 0.70
N ALA A 100 4.42 12.87 1.44
CA ALA A 100 5.41 13.85 0.99
C ALA A 100 6.84 13.40 1.32
N TRP A 101 7.77 13.57 0.37
CA TRP A 101 9.20 13.39 0.60
C TRP A 101 9.84 14.74 0.94
N ALA A 102 10.06 15.00 2.23
CA ALA A 102 10.49 16.29 2.75
C ALA A 102 11.23 16.14 4.09
N THR A 103 11.74 17.25 4.62
CA THR A 103 12.27 17.33 5.99
C THR A 103 11.32 18.12 6.88
N PRO A 104 11.05 17.67 8.13
CA PRO A 104 10.16 18.39 9.03
C PRO A 104 10.66 19.79 9.39
N GLY A 105 11.97 20.05 9.26
CA GLY A 105 12.57 21.36 9.55
C GLY A 105 11.97 22.53 8.75
N PHE A 106 11.35 22.27 7.59
CA PHE A 106 10.65 23.29 6.81
C PHE A 106 9.37 23.81 7.48
N TRP A 107 8.83 23.11 8.47
CA TRP A 107 7.57 23.45 9.14
C TRP A 107 7.75 23.97 10.57
N THR A 108 8.97 24.36 10.93
CA THR A 108 9.26 24.99 12.24
C THR A 108 8.50 26.29 12.48
N GLY A 109 8.10 27.00 11.42
CA GLY A 109 7.20 28.16 11.50
C GLY A 109 5.74 27.81 11.80
N LYS A 110 5.34 26.54 11.63
CA LYS A 110 4.02 26.03 12.04
C LYS A 110 4.05 25.54 13.49
N ASP A 111 5.04 24.72 13.82
CA ASP A 111 5.32 24.27 15.18
C ASP A 111 6.81 24.04 15.35
N ILE A 112 7.40 24.61 16.40
CA ILE A 112 8.83 24.47 16.69
C ILE A 112 9.23 23.02 16.98
N ALA A 113 8.29 22.17 17.41
CA ALA A 113 8.53 20.75 17.67
C ALA A 113 9.08 20.00 16.44
N PHE A 114 8.76 20.44 15.22
CA PHE A 114 9.30 19.86 13.99
C PHE A 114 10.83 19.95 13.88
N ALA A 115 11.47 20.92 14.55
CA ALA A 115 12.92 21.07 14.53
C ALA A 115 13.65 19.82 15.06
N VAL A 116 13.09 19.19 16.09
CA VAL A 116 13.69 18.02 16.78
C VAL A 116 13.74 16.79 15.87
N PHE A 117 12.83 16.70 14.89
CA PHE A 117 12.77 15.58 13.94
C PHE A 117 13.57 15.80 12.66
N ALA A 118 14.26 16.94 12.55
CA ALA A 118 15.15 17.25 11.42
C ALA A 118 16.59 17.36 11.91
N THR A 119 17.05 18.58 12.14
CA THR A 119 18.36 18.87 12.69
C THR A 119 18.28 20.13 13.52
N VAL A 120 19.01 20.16 14.63
CA VAL A 120 19.15 21.32 15.50
C VAL A 120 20.64 21.66 15.64
N PRO A 121 21.01 22.95 15.71
CA PRO A 121 22.39 23.33 15.99
C PRO A 121 22.89 22.68 17.28
N PHE A 122 24.09 22.08 17.24
CA PHE A 122 24.68 21.32 18.35
C PHE A 122 23.83 20.12 18.82
N GLY A 123 23.01 19.56 17.91
CA GLY A 123 22.22 18.36 18.16
C GLY A 123 23.04 17.07 18.31
N PRO A 124 22.37 15.91 18.46
CA PRO A 124 23.04 14.62 18.58
C PRO A 124 24.00 14.38 17.42
N GLY A 125 25.16 13.78 17.72
CA GLY A 125 26.12 13.38 16.68
C GLY A 125 25.52 12.36 15.70
N LEU A 126 26.21 12.16 14.58
CA LEU A 126 25.97 10.99 13.74
C LEU A 126 26.31 9.77 14.60
N GLY A 127 25.29 9.01 15.02
CA GLY A 127 25.42 7.88 15.94
C GLY A 127 26.43 6.84 15.51
#